data_AF-A0A357K3G9-F1
#
_entry.id   AF-A0A357K3G9-F1
#
_cell.length_a   1.000
_cell.length_b   1.000
_cell.length_c   1.000
_cell.angle_alpha   90.00
_cell.angle_beta   90.00
_cell.angle_gamma   90.00
#
_symmetry.space_group_name_H-M   'P 1'
#
loop_
_entity.id
_entity.type
_entity.pdbx_description
1 polymer ?
#
loop_
_entity_poly.entity_id
_entity_poly.type
_entity_poly.pdbx_seq_one_letter_code
_entity_poly.pdbx_strand_id
1 'polypeptide(L)'
;STNAQGLFSQSVTCGCPEVALRDTVWVSDNAGAGVGTETWTCDHLYVLTEQVFVNASDTLTIEPGTAVLGMAGEGRQSFFVSTNNAVGGAATVSYAVYPGALIVARGGYLHAEGAEACPIQFSFLGDPLDGSVGMDVQGEWGGLVLCGGGAVNTLYLEGVDQPSQTGGVGTGEDRAEGVVDLSGQDRHVYGGNTAPQVSSGTLKYVSLRHGSTNLGWNNALNGNETDLLQLAGCGEGTTLDFVELVASADDGLHVLGGTPDVRHVVSAFHAEDAFESDQGWQGTGQWLFGLQDTALAHPTNPPHNNFLWRMHGDDFEENNVDWTYEPYTSPWMSNLTLLSNGGAHAVGVQSLPAGDWFNSVIAGVSEAGIEFRHLYSCDGFPAFIPMNLPGGYGILRIQNWRIDGTAESASEVTPGAYRGLYADGIGLAMPSILADSNNVLGSIVVDPMFTMTNGFVSEGLDPRALAEGTVSEYYQTLNGELEEVAFHGAFAPAILPWFEGWSALSAQGLFSGAIPGPGCTYPLACNYSAVATQDDGSCEFQSCAGCTYEWACNYDVSAVLDDGTCERETCAGCTFVLACNYDPAATQDDGSC
;
A
#
# COMPACT_ATOMS: atom_id res chain seq x y z
N SER A 1 -14.33 7.96 -23.16
CA SER A 1 -14.33 9.24 -22.43
C SER A 1 -15.49 9.24 -21.45
N THR A 2 -15.39 8.40 -20.42
CA THR A 2 -16.30 8.39 -19.28
C THR A 2 -15.60 9.19 -18.19
N ASN A 3 -16.26 10.26 -17.75
CA ASN A 3 -15.79 11.15 -16.69
C ASN A 3 -15.58 10.34 -15.40
N ALA A 4 -14.35 9.93 -15.12
CA ALA A 4 -13.94 9.58 -13.76
C ALA A 4 -13.89 10.90 -12.97
N GLN A 5 -14.89 11.15 -12.14
CA GLN A 5 -14.89 12.28 -11.20
C GLN A 5 -13.98 11.93 -10.02
N GLY A 6 -12.67 11.87 -10.28
CA GLY A 6 -11.65 11.79 -9.24
C GLY A 6 -11.63 13.03 -8.35
N LEU A 7 -11.00 12.91 -7.17
CA LEU A 7 -10.59 13.96 -6.20
C LEU A 7 -10.56 15.40 -6.74
N PHE A 8 -10.01 15.51 -7.93
CA PHE A 8 -9.64 16.69 -8.69
C PHE A 8 -10.80 17.51 -9.27
N SER A 9 -12.03 17.00 -9.23
CA SER A 9 -13.24 17.70 -9.70
C SER A 9 -14.28 17.97 -8.61
N GLN A 10 -14.00 17.57 -7.35
CA GLN A 10 -14.97 17.54 -6.25
C GLN A 10 -15.05 18.85 -5.43
N SER A 11 -14.42 19.95 -5.89
CA SER A 11 -14.47 21.25 -5.19
C SER A 11 -15.90 21.73 -4.92
N VAL A 12 -16.81 21.49 -5.86
CA VAL A 12 -18.22 21.92 -5.78
C VAL A 12 -19.00 21.13 -4.73
N THR A 13 -18.73 19.83 -4.54
CA THR A 13 -19.40 18.97 -3.55
C THR A 13 -18.97 19.27 -2.12
N CYS A 14 -17.79 19.85 -1.93
CA CYS A 14 -17.22 20.18 -0.62
C CYS A 14 -17.52 21.60 -0.14
N GLY A 15 -18.12 22.44 -0.98
CA GLY A 15 -18.27 23.87 -0.68
C GLY A 15 -16.94 24.65 -0.69
N CYS A 16 -15.86 24.03 -1.18
CA CYS A 16 -14.54 24.62 -1.25
C CYS A 16 -14.38 25.41 -2.56
N PRO A 17 -13.62 26.52 -2.57
CA PRO A 17 -13.21 27.15 -3.82
C PRO A 17 -12.44 26.14 -4.71
N GLU A 18 -12.54 26.33 -6.03
CA GLU A 18 -11.64 25.66 -6.97
C GLU A 18 -10.19 25.89 -6.55
N VAL A 19 -9.33 24.87 -6.67
CA VAL A 19 -7.91 24.93 -6.24
C VAL A 19 -7.21 26.17 -6.79
N ALA A 20 -7.43 26.50 -8.08
CA ALA A 20 -6.85 27.67 -8.74
C ALA A 20 -7.32 29.04 -8.19
N LEU A 21 -8.39 29.07 -7.38
CA LEU A 21 -8.96 30.29 -6.78
C LEU A 21 -8.63 30.45 -5.30
N ARG A 22 -8.09 29.41 -4.66
CA ARG A 22 -7.67 29.45 -3.25
C ARG A 22 -6.43 30.32 -3.11
N ASP A 23 -6.39 31.19 -2.11
CA ASP A 23 -5.20 31.95 -1.79
C ASP A 23 -4.17 31.10 -1.02
N THR A 24 -2.90 31.44 -1.20
CA THR A 24 -1.79 30.68 -0.63
C THR A 24 -1.41 31.19 0.75
N VAL A 25 -1.41 30.30 1.73
CA VAL A 25 -0.86 30.50 3.07
C VAL A 25 0.51 29.84 3.13
N TRP A 26 1.56 30.66 3.22
CA TRP A 26 2.94 30.16 3.37
C TRP A 26 3.21 29.86 4.85
N VAL A 27 3.45 28.59 5.15
CA VAL A 27 3.65 28.07 6.50
C VAL A 27 5.14 27.80 6.70
N SER A 28 5.74 28.46 7.69
CA SER A 28 7.13 28.24 8.11
C SER A 28 7.18 27.66 9.52
N ASP A 29 8.33 27.13 9.92
CA ASP A 29 8.54 26.65 11.30
C ASP A 29 8.71 27.82 12.30
N ASN A 30 8.79 29.04 11.78
CA ASN A 30 8.88 30.27 12.57
C ASN A 30 9.99 30.21 13.62
N ALA A 31 11.17 29.76 13.20
CA ALA A 31 12.37 29.58 14.03
C ALA A 31 12.12 28.74 15.30
N GLY A 32 11.40 27.63 15.15
CA GLY A 32 11.09 26.70 16.24
C GLY A 32 9.80 27.00 17.00
N ALA A 33 9.05 28.03 16.63
CA ALA A 33 7.75 28.30 17.25
C ALA A 33 6.64 27.37 16.71
N GLY A 34 6.88 26.69 15.60
CA GLY A 34 5.93 25.77 14.97
C GLY A 34 4.69 26.48 14.43
N VAL A 35 3.68 25.69 14.06
CA VAL A 35 2.38 26.20 13.55
C VAL A 35 1.45 26.69 14.65
N GLY A 36 1.67 26.28 15.91
CA GLY A 36 0.74 26.56 17.00
C GLY A 36 -0.53 25.71 16.94
N THR A 37 -1.48 26.01 17.82
CA THR A 37 -2.81 25.40 17.78
C THR A 37 -3.69 26.12 16.76
N GLU A 38 -3.96 25.47 15.63
CA GLU A 38 -4.61 26.09 14.48
C GLU A 38 -5.59 25.14 13.78
N THR A 39 -6.44 25.72 12.92
CA THR A 39 -7.35 25.00 12.03
C THR A 39 -7.12 25.44 10.60
N TRP A 40 -6.86 24.48 9.72
CA TRP A 40 -6.67 24.67 8.29
C TRP A 40 -7.92 24.25 7.52
N THR A 41 -8.39 25.11 6.62
CA THR A 41 -9.65 24.92 5.87
C THR A 41 -9.41 24.89 4.37
N CYS A 42 -10.37 24.36 3.62
CA CYS A 42 -10.24 24.25 2.18
C CYS A 42 -10.39 25.58 1.40
N ASP A 43 -10.52 26.72 2.09
CA ASP A 43 -10.50 28.05 1.48
C ASP A 43 -9.11 28.43 0.96
N HIS A 44 -8.07 27.80 1.50
CA HIS A 44 -6.67 28.13 1.27
C HIS A 44 -5.87 26.96 0.67
N LEU A 45 -4.72 27.30 0.08
CA LEU A 45 -3.62 26.37 -0.17
C LEU A 45 -2.53 26.61 0.87
N TYR A 46 -2.30 25.63 1.75
CA TYR A 46 -1.22 25.72 2.74
C TYR A 46 0.07 25.22 2.12
N VAL A 47 1.14 26.01 2.16
CA VAL A 47 2.43 25.67 1.56
C VAL A 47 3.51 25.65 2.62
N LEU A 48 4.04 24.45 2.90
CA LEU A 48 5.13 24.22 3.84
C LEU A 48 6.44 24.67 3.18
N THR A 49 7.05 25.72 3.72
CA THR A 49 8.27 26.31 3.13
C THR A 49 9.55 25.56 3.47
N GLU A 50 9.49 24.77 4.53
CA GLU A 50 10.59 24.00 5.13
C GLU A 50 9.99 22.86 5.96
N GLN A 51 10.79 22.15 6.75
CA GLN A 51 10.26 21.22 7.75
C GLN A 51 9.56 21.99 8.87
N VAL A 52 8.24 21.86 8.94
CA VAL A 52 7.35 22.61 9.84
C VAL A 52 6.82 21.71 10.94
N PHE A 53 6.78 22.22 12.17
CA PHE A 53 6.40 21.43 13.34
C PHE A 53 5.05 21.83 13.95
N VAL A 54 4.24 20.83 14.32
CA VAL A 54 3.20 20.94 15.35
C VAL A 54 3.87 20.62 16.68
N ASN A 55 4.08 21.64 17.52
CA ASN A 55 4.85 21.47 18.74
C ASN A 55 4.09 20.72 19.84
N ALA A 56 4.80 20.32 20.89
CA ALA A 56 4.19 19.70 22.06
C ALA A 56 3.10 20.60 22.67
N SER A 57 1.95 20.01 22.99
CA SER A 57 0.71 20.68 23.44
C SER A 57 -0.07 21.46 22.37
N ASP A 58 0.43 21.56 21.14
CA ASP A 58 -0.33 22.13 20.03
C ASP A 58 -1.23 21.08 19.38
N THR A 59 -2.32 21.56 18.81
CA THR A 59 -3.21 20.77 17.96
C THR A 59 -3.38 21.44 16.62
N LEU A 60 -2.99 20.76 15.55
CA LEU A 60 -3.32 21.16 14.19
C LEU A 60 -4.55 20.39 13.73
N THR A 61 -5.62 21.12 13.40
CA THR A 61 -6.83 20.56 12.80
C THR A 61 -6.82 20.85 11.30
N ILE A 62 -7.03 19.85 10.45
CA ILE A 62 -7.15 20.01 9.00
C ILE A 62 -8.54 19.52 8.59
N GLU A 63 -9.36 20.43 8.07
CA GLU A 63 -10.74 20.15 7.69
C GLU A 63 -10.85 19.48 6.30
N PRO A 64 -11.97 18.81 5.99
CA PRO A 64 -12.18 18.16 4.69
C PRO A 64 -11.92 19.04 3.47
N GLY A 65 -11.35 18.46 2.42
CA GLY A 65 -11.04 19.12 1.15
C GLY A 65 -9.85 20.09 1.20
N THR A 66 -9.19 20.24 2.34
CA THR A 66 -7.99 21.06 2.50
C THR A 66 -6.82 20.46 1.73
N ALA A 67 -6.02 21.34 1.12
CA ALA A 67 -4.81 20.96 0.41
C ALA A 67 -3.58 21.56 1.09
N VAL A 68 -2.58 20.72 1.34
CA VAL A 68 -1.29 21.06 1.95
C VAL A 68 -0.18 20.65 1.00
N LEU A 69 0.69 21.59 0.65
CA LEU A 69 1.72 21.41 -0.37
C LEU A 69 3.11 21.65 0.23
N GLY A 70 4.07 20.78 -0.03
CA GLY A 70 5.47 21.01 0.36
C GLY A 70 6.27 21.71 -0.74
N MET A 71 7.17 22.62 -0.35
CA MET A 71 8.19 23.15 -1.26
C MET A 71 9.31 22.14 -1.50
N ALA A 72 9.88 22.14 -2.70
CA ALA A 72 11.14 21.46 -2.94
C ALA A 72 12.28 22.13 -2.13
N GLY A 73 13.27 21.35 -1.72
CA GLY A 73 14.42 21.86 -0.96
C GLY A 73 15.30 22.78 -1.79
N GLU A 74 15.89 23.79 -1.14
CA GLU A 74 16.77 24.75 -1.78
C GLU A 74 18.24 24.50 -1.46
N GLY A 75 19.13 24.86 -2.39
CA GLY A 75 20.57 24.83 -2.15
C GLY A 75 21.16 23.44 -1.92
N ARG A 76 20.55 22.39 -2.51
CA ARG A 76 21.01 21.00 -2.44
C ARG A 76 22.50 20.88 -2.72
N GLN A 77 23.23 20.29 -1.80
CA GLN A 77 24.64 19.92 -1.95
C GLN A 77 24.78 18.42 -1.74
N SER A 78 25.62 17.78 -2.55
CA SER A 78 25.95 16.36 -2.40
C SER A 78 27.44 16.21 -2.21
N PHE A 79 27.85 15.57 -1.12
CA PHE A 79 29.24 15.30 -0.79
C PHE A 79 29.51 13.81 -0.80
N PHE A 80 30.41 13.38 -1.69
CA PHE A 80 30.82 11.97 -1.76
C PHE A 80 31.92 11.67 -0.74
N VAL A 81 31.60 10.81 0.22
CA VAL A 81 32.55 10.21 1.13
C VAL A 81 33.00 8.87 0.53
N SER A 82 34.29 8.77 0.22
CA SER A 82 34.90 7.48 -0.15
C SER A 82 34.89 6.56 1.07
N THR A 83 33.95 5.62 1.12
CA THR A 83 33.95 4.54 2.10
C THR A 83 34.97 3.48 1.63
N ASN A 84 35.77 2.93 2.56
CA ASN A 84 36.71 1.84 2.25
C ASN A 84 36.00 0.47 2.17
N ASN A 85 34.66 0.44 2.07
CA ASN A 85 33.86 -0.77 2.05
C ASN A 85 33.39 -1.08 0.61
N ALA A 86 33.07 -2.36 0.35
CA ALA A 86 32.71 -2.90 -0.97
C ALA A 86 31.37 -2.40 -1.54
N VAL A 87 30.72 -1.46 -0.86
CA VAL A 87 29.47 -0.80 -1.24
C VAL A 87 29.89 0.60 -1.71
N GLY A 88 29.46 1.05 -2.88
CA GLY A 88 29.98 2.25 -3.56
C GLY A 88 30.06 3.52 -2.69
N GLY A 89 30.68 4.59 -3.21
CA GLY A 89 30.88 5.83 -2.45
C GLY A 89 29.57 6.34 -1.83
N ALA A 90 29.61 6.63 -0.53
CA ALA A 90 28.50 7.21 0.22
C ALA A 90 28.32 8.67 -0.18
N ALA A 91 27.09 9.14 -0.36
CA ALA A 91 26.81 10.54 -0.65
C ALA A 91 25.96 11.12 0.48
N THR A 92 26.51 12.07 1.23
CA THR A 92 25.69 12.86 2.16
C THR A 92 25.08 14.02 1.39
N VAL A 93 23.76 14.20 1.49
CA VAL A 93 23.03 15.32 0.89
C VAL A 93 22.58 16.29 1.99
N SER A 94 22.77 17.58 1.74
CA SER A 94 22.27 18.65 2.60
C SER A 94 21.58 19.72 1.79
N TYR A 95 20.72 20.48 2.45
CA TYR A 95 19.98 21.58 1.85
C TYR A 95 20.26 22.87 2.64
N ALA A 96 20.23 24.00 1.93
CA ALA A 96 20.21 25.30 2.59
C ALA A 96 18.84 25.56 3.26
N VAL A 97 17.78 25.06 2.63
CA VAL A 97 16.41 24.96 3.16
C VAL A 97 15.92 23.56 2.83
N TYR A 98 15.64 22.76 3.85
CA TYR A 98 15.13 21.39 3.65
C TYR A 98 13.75 21.42 2.98
N PRO A 99 13.40 20.39 2.18
CA PRO A 99 12.07 20.31 1.59
C PRO A 99 10.95 20.43 2.62
N GLY A 100 9.82 20.98 2.16
CA GLY A 100 8.63 21.14 2.96
C GLY A 100 8.13 19.81 3.50
N ALA A 101 7.99 19.70 4.81
CA ALA A 101 7.44 18.51 5.49
C ALA A 101 6.61 18.96 6.69
N LEU A 102 5.63 18.15 7.10
CA LEU A 102 4.85 18.40 8.32
C LEU A 102 5.23 17.37 9.38
N ILE A 103 5.70 17.84 10.53
CA ILE A 103 6.14 16.99 11.62
C ILE A 103 5.30 17.28 12.85
N VAL A 104 4.63 16.27 13.40
CA VAL A 104 3.96 16.35 14.69
C VAL A 104 4.98 15.93 15.74
N ALA A 105 5.45 16.89 16.53
CA ALA A 105 6.39 16.62 17.62
C ALA A 105 5.72 15.77 18.70
N ARG A 106 6.52 15.01 19.45
CA ARG A 106 6.03 14.27 20.62
C ARG A 106 5.30 15.21 21.59
N GLY A 107 4.06 14.88 21.92
CA GLY A 107 3.12 15.68 22.71
C GLY A 107 2.24 16.64 21.91
N GLY A 108 2.46 16.79 20.61
CA GLY A 108 1.58 17.47 19.66
C GLY A 108 0.49 16.53 19.14
N TYR A 109 -0.53 17.08 18.50
CA TYR A 109 -1.64 16.30 17.95
C TYR A 109 -2.07 16.81 16.57
N LEU A 110 -2.20 15.90 15.60
CA LEU A 110 -2.80 16.18 14.30
C LEU A 110 -4.21 15.60 14.21
N HIS A 111 -5.19 16.45 13.94
CA HIS A 111 -6.55 16.05 13.65
C HIS A 111 -6.85 16.28 12.16
N ALA A 112 -6.63 15.27 11.32
CA ALA A 112 -6.83 15.33 9.87
C ALA A 112 -7.95 14.37 9.45
N GLU A 113 -9.19 14.81 9.61
CA GLU A 113 -10.38 14.03 9.22
C GLU A 113 -11.06 14.67 8.00
N GLY A 114 -10.74 14.13 6.83
CA GLY A 114 -11.46 14.37 5.59
C GLY A 114 -12.78 13.59 5.52
N ALA A 115 -13.39 13.62 4.34
CA ALA A 115 -14.55 12.80 4.02
C ALA A 115 -14.34 12.11 2.67
N GLU A 116 -15.08 11.03 2.39
CA GLU A 116 -15.05 10.33 1.11
C GLU A 116 -15.23 11.28 -0.09
N ALA A 117 -16.17 12.22 0.01
CA ALA A 117 -16.41 13.23 -1.03
C ALA A 117 -15.43 14.41 -0.98
N CYS A 118 -14.64 14.54 0.09
CA CYS A 118 -13.78 15.69 0.39
C CYS A 118 -12.50 15.27 1.12
N PRO A 119 -11.67 14.41 0.51
CA PRO A 119 -10.45 13.96 1.16
C PRO A 119 -9.49 15.13 1.34
N ILE A 120 -8.67 15.05 2.38
CA ILE A 120 -7.54 15.95 2.60
C ILE A 120 -6.42 15.52 1.65
N GLN A 121 -5.75 16.50 1.02
CA GLN A 121 -4.73 16.24 0.02
C GLN A 121 -3.38 16.82 0.45
N PHE A 122 -2.36 15.96 0.51
CA PHE A 122 -0.97 16.36 0.66
C PHE A 122 -0.20 16.07 -0.62
N SER A 123 0.55 17.06 -1.10
CA SER A 123 1.45 16.89 -2.25
C SER A 123 2.57 17.95 -2.25
N PHE A 124 3.17 18.22 -3.40
CA PHE A 124 4.18 19.25 -3.59
C PHE A 124 3.60 20.51 -4.27
N LEU A 125 4.27 21.65 -4.09
CA LEU A 125 3.81 22.95 -4.62
C LEU A 125 3.60 22.98 -6.14
N GLY A 126 4.25 22.08 -6.87
CA GLY A 126 4.12 21.96 -8.33
C GLY A 126 2.97 21.07 -8.80
N ASP A 127 2.28 20.33 -7.90
CA ASP A 127 1.11 19.53 -8.26
C ASP A 127 -0.12 20.44 -8.44
N PRO A 128 -0.71 20.53 -9.65
CA PRO A 128 -1.96 21.25 -9.86
C PRO A 128 -3.17 20.64 -9.14
N LEU A 129 -3.04 19.43 -8.57
CA LEU A 129 -4.13 18.67 -7.96
C LEU A 129 -5.29 18.48 -8.95
N ASP A 130 -4.97 18.17 -10.21
CA ASP A 130 -5.94 17.90 -11.27
C ASP A 130 -5.81 16.50 -11.88
N GLY A 131 -4.89 15.68 -11.35
CA GLY A 131 -4.58 14.34 -11.84
C GLY A 131 -3.65 14.30 -13.05
N SER A 132 -3.06 15.44 -13.45
CA SER A 132 -2.09 15.50 -14.56
C SER A 132 -0.66 15.14 -14.19
N VAL A 133 -0.38 14.90 -12.91
CA VAL A 133 0.92 14.41 -12.41
C VAL A 133 0.89 12.89 -12.34
N GLY A 134 1.87 12.25 -12.98
CA GLY A 134 2.02 10.79 -13.01
C GLY A 134 2.59 10.23 -11.71
N MET A 135 2.35 8.95 -11.47
CA MET A 135 2.84 8.18 -10.32
C MET A 135 4.34 7.87 -10.39
N ASP A 136 5.01 8.26 -11.48
CA ASP A 136 6.45 8.24 -11.67
C ASP A 136 7.15 9.51 -11.14
N VAL A 137 6.38 10.51 -10.71
CA VAL A 137 6.90 11.71 -10.02
C VAL A 137 6.96 11.42 -8.52
N GLN A 138 8.17 11.39 -7.97
CA GLN A 138 8.46 11.02 -6.59
C GLN A 138 9.48 12.01 -6.02
N GLY A 139 9.51 12.21 -4.70
CA GLY A 139 10.62 12.93 -4.07
C GLY A 139 10.49 14.44 -4.04
N GLU A 140 9.29 14.99 -4.29
CA GLU A 140 9.10 16.43 -4.52
C GLU A 140 8.85 17.24 -3.24
N TRP A 141 8.59 16.57 -2.11
CA TRP A 141 8.45 17.16 -0.77
C TRP A 141 8.73 16.13 0.33
N GLY A 142 8.88 16.56 1.58
CA GLY A 142 9.43 15.74 2.67
C GLY A 142 8.45 14.81 3.40
N GLY A 143 7.16 14.81 3.09
CA GLY A 143 6.18 13.89 3.69
C GLY A 143 5.61 14.35 5.04
N LEU A 144 4.92 13.42 5.72
CA LEU A 144 4.24 13.62 6.99
C LEU A 144 4.82 12.68 8.06
N VAL A 145 5.24 13.25 9.19
CA VAL A 145 5.83 12.50 10.31
C VAL A 145 5.02 12.74 11.58
N LEU A 146 4.63 11.67 12.27
CA LEU A 146 3.98 11.73 13.58
C LEU A 146 4.89 11.11 14.65
N CYS A 147 5.48 11.96 15.49
CA CYS A 147 6.27 11.52 16.64
C CYS A 147 5.36 11.35 17.86
N GLY A 148 5.41 10.19 18.50
CA GLY A 148 4.67 9.88 19.73
C GLY A 148 5.59 9.45 20.87
N GLY A 149 4.96 9.10 21.99
CA GLY A 149 5.65 8.63 23.21
C GLY A 149 5.46 7.13 23.51
N GLY A 150 4.97 6.35 22.55
CA GLY A 150 4.80 4.90 22.65
C GLY A 150 6.15 4.18 22.76
N ALA A 151 6.15 2.98 23.33
CA ALA A 151 7.38 2.22 23.53
C ALA A 151 8.01 1.80 22.19
N VAL A 152 9.33 1.88 22.13
CA VAL A 152 10.18 1.42 21.02
C VAL A 152 11.32 0.57 21.61
N ASN A 153 11.98 -0.26 20.80
CA ASN A 153 13.11 -1.10 21.24
C ASN A 153 14.50 -0.56 20.88
N THR A 154 14.64 0.76 20.77
CA THR A 154 15.92 1.42 20.48
C THR A 154 16.78 1.55 21.75
N LEU A 155 18.07 1.20 21.66
CA LEU A 155 19.01 1.22 22.79
C LEU A 155 20.19 2.15 22.53
N TYR A 156 20.28 3.36 23.08
CA TYR A 156 21.53 4.13 22.95
C TYR A 156 22.76 3.39 23.54
N LEU A 157 23.79 3.16 22.72
CA LEU A 157 25.08 2.61 23.16
C LEU A 157 26.08 3.73 23.48
N GLU A 158 26.56 3.83 24.73
CA GLU A 158 27.56 4.85 25.08
C GLU A 158 28.82 4.75 24.21
N GLY A 159 29.21 5.86 23.59
CA GLY A 159 30.46 5.98 22.83
C GLY A 159 30.37 5.55 21.38
N VAL A 160 29.18 5.26 20.88
CA VAL A 160 28.87 5.10 19.46
C VAL A 160 28.19 6.39 19.00
N ASP A 161 28.94 7.30 18.37
CA ASP A 161 28.38 8.52 17.74
C ASP A 161 27.53 8.09 16.53
N GLN A 162 26.25 7.75 16.76
CA GLN A 162 25.25 7.59 15.70
C GLN A 162 24.36 8.83 15.67
N PRO A 163 24.16 9.47 14.50
CA PRO A 163 23.35 10.68 14.34
C PRO A 163 21.89 10.55 14.81
N SER A 164 21.30 9.37 14.65
CA SER A 164 19.89 9.07 14.95
C SER A 164 19.61 8.99 16.46
N GLN A 165 20.58 8.57 17.28
CA GLN A 165 20.25 8.17 18.64
C GLN A 165 20.18 9.34 19.64
N THR A 166 19.24 9.23 20.59
CA THR A 166 19.16 10.13 21.75
C THR A 166 20.27 9.85 22.75
N GLY A 167 20.79 10.86 23.44
CA GLY A 167 22.00 10.75 24.28
C GLY A 167 21.85 10.00 25.60
N GLY A 168 20.79 9.20 25.81
CA GLY A 168 20.52 8.50 27.07
C GLY A 168 20.45 6.99 26.89
N VAL A 169 21.36 6.26 27.53
CA VAL A 169 21.34 4.79 27.54
C VAL A 169 20.01 4.31 28.11
N GLY A 170 19.26 3.54 27.32
CA GLY A 170 18.00 2.92 27.74
C GLY A 170 16.88 3.92 28.06
N THR A 171 16.81 5.04 27.35
CA THR A 171 15.65 5.94 27.36
C THR A 171 14.45 5.38 26.59
N GLY A 172 14.70 4.46 25.64
CA GLY A 172 13.72 3.98 24.69
C GLY A 172 13.23 5.10 23.78
N GLU A 173 14.13 6.00 23.36
CA GLU A 173 13.81 7.16 22.53
C GLU A 173 14.71 7.16 21.29
N ASP A 174 14.16 7.63 20.18
CA ASP A 174 14.87 7.75 18.90
C ASP A 174 14.43 9.00 18.12
N ARG A 175 15.07 9.29 16.98
CA ARG A 175 14.80 10.45 16.13
C ARG A 175 14.18 10.01 14.80
N ALA A 176 13.05 10.63 14.44
CA ALA A 176 12.33 10.27 13.22
C ALA A 176 13.19 10.50 11.98
N GLU A 177 13.26 9.51 11.09
CA GLU A 177 14.18 9.53 9.95
C GLU A 177 13.98 10.76 9.03
N GLY A 178 15.08 11.34 8.55
CA GLY A 178 15.08 12.42 7.57
C GLY A 178 14.61 13.78 8.10
N VAL A 179 14.26 13.87 9.38
CA VAL A 179 13.86 15.13 10.02
C VAL A 179 15.09 15.83 10.61
N VAL A 180 15.29 17.10 10.22
CA VAL A 180 16.39 17.95 10.68
C VAL A 180 15.82 19.18 11.39
N ASP A 181 15.80 19.14 12.73
CA ASP A 181 15.35 20.28 13.54
C ASP A 181 16.46 21.33 13.74
N LEU A 182 16.50 22.32 12.86
CA LEU A 182 17.47 23.42 12.91
C LEU A 182 17.31 24.36 14.12
N SER A 183 16.21 24.26 14.88
CA SER A 183 16.01 25.06 16.09
C SER A 183 16.80 24.53 17.29
N GLY A 184 17.28 23.28 17.22
CA GLY A 184 17.98 22.60 18.30
C GLY A 184 17.08 22.20 19.48
N GLN A 185 15.76 22.11 19.25
CA GLN A 185 14.77 21.69 20.26
C GLN A 185 14.53 20.17 20.27
N ASP A 186 15.13 19.42 19.35
CA ASP A 186 14.98 17.97 19.20
C ASP A 186 13.50 17.52 19.12
N ARG A 187 12.68 18.30 18.39
CA ARG A 187 11.22 18.08 18.32
C ARG A 187 10.79 16.82 17.56
N HIS A 188 11.71 16.22 16.81
CA HIS A 188 11.55 14.98 16.05
C HIS A 188 11.90 13.73 16.86
N VAL A 189 12.22 13.88 18.15
CA VAL A 189 12.42 12.75 19.07
C VAL A 189 11.07 12.10 19.40
N TYR A 190 11.00 10.79 19.23
CA TYR A 190 9.86 9.94 19.59
C TYR A 190 10.28 8.84 20.59
N GLY A 191 9.32 8.03 20.99
CA GLY A 191 9.54 6.95 21.94
C GLY A 191 9.45 7.42 23.40
N GLY A 192 9.86 6.57 24.33
CA GLY A 192 10.17 6.91 25.70
C GLY A 192 9.66 5.91 26.73
N ASN A 193 10.47 5.66 27.75
CA ASN A 193 10.13 4.77 28.87
C ASN A 193 9.22 5.41 29.94
N THR A 194 8.89 6.71 29.82
CA THR A 194 8.10 7.46 30.81
C THR A 194 6.73 7.86 30.26
N ALA A 195 5.69 7.10 30.65
CA ALA A 195 4.26 7.34 30.41
C ALA A 195 3.89 7.74 28.95
N PRO A 196 3.37 6.80 28.15
CA PRO A 196 3.15 7.04 26.73
C PRO A 196 2.13 8.14 26.47
N GLN A 197 2.40 8.99 25.48
CA GLN A 197 1.37 9.81 24.86
C GLN A 197 0.34 8.87 24.25
N VAL A 198 -0.94 9.07 24.60
CA VAL A 198 -2.01 8.18 24.13
C VAL A 198 -2.18 8.27 22.61
N SER A 199 -2.08 9.45 22.01
CA SER A 199 -2.28 9.64 20.57
C SER A 199 -1.45 10.78 20.01
N SER A 200 -0.84 10.56 18.84
CA SER A 200 -0.14 11.59 18.04
C SER A 200 -1.03 12.19 16.95
N GLY A 201 -2.12 11.51 16.56
CA GLY A 201 -3.07 12.06 15.61
C GLY A 201 -4.15 11.11 15.14
N THR A 202 -5.09 11.64 14.36
CA THR A 202 -6.12 10.88 13.66
C THR A 202 -6.09 11.31 12.20
N LEU A 203 -5.93 10.34 11.30
CA LEU A 203 -5.94 10.53 9.85
C LEU A 203 -7.10 9.74 9.26
N LYS A 204 -8.03 10.44 8.62
CA LYS A 204 -9.17 9.81 7.94
C LYS A 204 -9.46 10.46 6.60
N TYR A 205 -9.63 9.68 5.53
CA TYR A 205 -9.78 10.18 4.15
C TYR A 205 -8.68 11.20 3.80
N VAL A 206 -7.43 10.73 3.87
CA VAL A 206 -6.24 11.53 3.57
C VAL A 206 -5.49 10.89 2.41
N SER A 207 -5.14 11.67 1.40
CA SER A 207 -4.33 11.27 0.25
C SER A 207 -2.99 12.01 0.29
N LEU A 208 -1.89 11.29 0.49
CA LEU A 208 -0.52 11.80 0.44
C LEU A 208 0.15 11.29 -0.82
N ARG A 209 0.76 12.20 -1.60
CA ARG A 209 1.30 11.87 -2.92
C ARG A 209 2.64 12.55 -3.19
N HIS A 210 3.51 11.89 -3.95
CA HIS A 210 4.73 12.47 -4.56
C HIS A 210 5.80 12.95 -3.56
N GLY A 211 5.80 12.41 -2.34
CA GLY A 211 6.68 12.84 -1.24
C GLY A 211 7.91 11.96 -1.05
N SER A 212 8.41 11.97 0.20
CA SER A 212 9.75 11.52 0.61
C SER A 212 10.88 12.42 0.08
N THR A 213 11.97 12.53 0.80
CA THR A 213 13.15 13.30 0.40
C THR A 213 14.41 12.48 0.59
N ASN A 214 15.20 12.38 -0.47
CA ASN A 214 16.52 11.78 -0.35
C ASN A 214 17.55 12.72 0.30
N LEU A 215 18.06 12.36 1.48
CA LEU A 215 19.16 13.03 2.19
C LEU A 215 20.50 12.29 2.06
N GLY A 216 20.50 11.14 1.39
CA GLY A 216 21.66 10.38 0.97
C GLY A 216 22.33 9.59 2.08
N TRP A 217 23.13 8.61 1.66
CA TRP A 217 23.80 7.63 2.52
C TRP A 217 24.68 8.24 3.62
N ASN A 218 24.35 7.93 4.87
CA ASN A 218 24.99 8.36 6.10
C ASN A 218 24.90 9.88 6.32
N ASN A 219 23.69 10.45 6.35
CA ASN A 219 23.56 11.82 6.82
C ASN A 219 23.92 11.90 8.31
N ALA A 220 24.92 12.74 8.62
CA ALA A 220 25.38 12.95 9.98
C ALA A 220 24.38 13.74 10.85
N LEU A 221 23.27 14.22 10.29
CA LEU A 221 22.27 14.99 11.02
C LEU A 221 21.15 14.10 11.56
N ASN A 222 20.46 13.31 10.73
CA ASN A 222 19.42 12.37 11.16
C ASN A 222 18.83 11.55 9.98
N GLY A 223 19.27 10.31 9.77
CA GLY A 223 18.69 9.40 8.76
C GLY A 223 19.09 9.67 7.30
N ASN A 224 18.84 8.71 6.41
CA ASN A 224 19.24 8.82 5.02
C ASN A 224 18.15 9.48 4.18
N GLU A 225 16.89 9.27 4.52
CA GLU A 225 15.74 9.71 3.72
C GLU A 225 14.54 10.04 4.64
N THR A 226 13.51 10.70 4.09
CA THR A 226 12.18 10.75 4.78
C THR A 226 11.22 9.80 4.10
N ASP A 227 10.22 9.31 4.82
CA ASP A 227 9.09 8.55 4.23
C ASP A 227 7.98 9.47 3.72
N LEU A 228 7.01 8.91 3.00
CA LEU A 228 5.78 9.65 2.67
C LEU A 228 4.89 9.83 3.91
N LEU A 229 4.71 8.77 4.69
CA LEU A 229 4.05 8.80 6.00
C LEU A 229 4.82 7.96 7.02
N GLN A 230 5.31 8.62 8.07
CA GLN A 230 6.06 7.99 9.16
C GLN A 230 5.28 8.07 10.47
N LEU A 231 5.07 6.92 11.12
CA LEU A 231 4.46 6.80 12.44
C LEU A 231 5.52 6.36 13.44
N ALA A 232 6.13 7.33 14.12
CA ALA A 232 7.26 7.10 14.99
C ALA A 232 6.82 7.11 16.46
N GLY A 233 6.82 5.94 17.12
CA GLY A 233 6.42 5.77 18.51
C GLY A 233 4.99 6.22 18.80
N CYS A 234 4.07 6.09 17.84
CA CYS A 234 2.69 6.55 18.01
C CYS A 234 1.93 5.69 19.05
N GLY A 235 1.13 6.33 19.92
CA GLY A 235 0.34 5.61 20.93
C GLY A 235 -0.95 4.98 20.40
N GLU A 236 -1.63 4.18 21.23
CA GLU A 236 -2.86 3.40 20.91
C GLU A 236 -4.05 4.21 20.41
N GLY A 237 -4.13 5.50 20.74
CA GLY A 237 -5.17 6.39 20.23
C GLY A 237 -4.86 6.97 18.86
N THR A 238 -3.66 6.71 18.31
CA THR A 238 -3.28 7.16 16.96
C THR A 238 -3.91 6.25 15.93
N THR A 239 -4.75 6.81 15.06
CA THR A 239 -5.55 6.03 14.10
C THR A 239 -5.36 6.51 12.68
N LEU A 240 -5.20 5.55 11.76
CA LEU A 240 -5.28 5.74 10.32
C LEU A 240 -6.47 4.94 9.80
N ASP A 241 -7.36 5.59 9.04
CA ASP A 241 -8.53 4.93 8.45
C ASP A 241 -8.87 5.57 7.10
N PHE A 242 -8.85 4.83 6.00
CA PHE A 242 -9.01 5.38 4.64
C PHE A 242 -7.90 6.38 4.31
N VAL A 243 -6.67 5.87 4.20
CA VAL A 243 -5.48 6.66 3.84
C VAL A 243 -4.89 6.13 2.53
N GLU A 244 -4.55 7.05 1.64
CA GLU A 244 -3.89 6.76 0.37
C GLU A 244 -2.48 7.34 0.38
N LEU A 245 -1.51 6.51 0.01
CA LEU A 245 -0.09 6.83 -0.07
C LEU A 245 0.39 6.46 -1.47
N VAL A 246 0.89 7.42 -2.24
CA VAL A 246 1.26 7.18 -3.64
C VAL A 246 2.56 7.88 -4.00
N ALA A 247 3.43 7.17 -4.73
CA ALA A 247 4.62 7.75 -5.35
C ALA A 247 5.58 8.41 -4.33
N SER A 248 6.00 7.64 -3.33
CA SER A 248 7.12 8.02 -2.47
C SER A 248 8.45 7.79 -3.19
N ALA A 249 9.45 8.63 -2.95
CA ALA A 249 10.85 8.38 -3.32
C ALA A 249 11.57 7.41 -2.38
N ASP A 250 10.88 6.95 -1.34
CA ASP A 250 11.33 5.94 -0.38
C ASP A 250 10.13 5.04 -0.05
N ASP A 251 9.80 4.82 1.22
CA ASP A 251 8.65 4.04 1.62
C ASP A 251 7.33 4.82 1.60
N GLY A 252 6.25 4.07 1.43
CA GLY A 252 4.88 4.59 1.55
C GLY A 252 4.49 4.88 3.00
N LEU A 253 4.31 3.82 3.78
CA LEU A 253 4.04 3.89 5.23
C LEU A 253 5.17 3.22 5.99
N HIS A 254 5.80 3.96 6.90
CA HIS A 254 6.80 3.42 7.82
C HIS A 254 6.30 3.54 9.26
N VAL A 255 6.15 2.41 9.97
CA VAL A 255 5.78 2.37 11.40
C VAL A 255 6.97 1.99 12.26
N LEU A 256 7.52 2.97 12.99
CA LEU A 256 8.63 2.76 13.93
C LEU A 256 8.07 2.66 15.36
N GLY A 257 7.85 1.44 15.83
CA GLY A 257 7.39 1.19 17.20
C GLY A 257 5.99 1.69 17.55
N GLY A 258 5.71 1.77 18.86
CA GLY A 258 4.42 2.20 19.39
C GLY A 258 3.28 1.20 19.13
N THR A 259 2.05 1.67 19.24
CA THR A 259 0.82 0.87 19.10
C THR A 259 -0.27 1.54 18.24
N PRO A 260 0.05 2.23 17.12
CA PRO A 260 -1.01 2.81 16.27
C PRO A 260 -1.92 1.72 15.68
N ASP A 261 -3.17 2.10 15.41
CA ASP A 261 -4.18 1.29 14.73
C ASP A 261 -4.32 1.76 13.27
N VAL A 262 -3.98 0.86 12.34
CA VAL A 262 -3.86 1.16 10.91
C VAL A 262 -4.92 0.37 10.13
N ARG A 263 -5.94 1.07 9.60
CA ARG A 263 -7.01 0.46 8.81
C ARG A 263 -7.19 1.12 7.45
N HIS A 264 -7.61 0.32 6.46
CA HIS A 264 -7.96 0.82 5.11
C HIS A 264 -6.88 1.75 4.53
N VAL A 265 -5.64 1.24 4.43
CA VAL A 265 -4.52 2.00 3.86
C VAL A 265 -4.12 1.40 2.53
N VAL A 266 -4.03 2.24 1.50
CA VAL A 266 -3.54 1.86 0.17
C VAL A 266 -2.21 2.56 -0.03
N SER A 267 -1.20 1.76 -0.34
CA SER A 267 0.18 2.21 -0.49
C SER A 267 0.71 1.69 -1.83
N ALA A 268 0.89 2.60 -2.79
CA ALA A 268 1.16 2.25 -4.18
C ALA A 268 2.30 3.06 -4.85
N PHE A 269 3.06 2.37 -5.71
CA PHE A 269 4.01 2.98 -6.65
C PHE A 269 5.18 3.74 -6.00
N HIS A 270 5.66 3.23 -4.87
CA HIS A 270 6.81 3.74 -4.15
C HIS A 270 8.13 3.31 -4.80
N ALA A 271 9.19 4.11 -4.61
CA ALA A 271 10.53 3.77 -5.06
C ALA A 271 11.08 2.55 -4.31
N GLU A 272 10.80 2.46 -3.00
CA GLU A 272 11.15 1.35 -2.11
C GLU A 272 9.88 0.58 -1.70
N ASP A 273 9.60 0.43 -0.41
CA ASP A 273 8.59 -0.50 0.06
C ASP A 273 7.21 0.16 0.21
N ALA A 274 6.13 -0.60 -0.02
CA ALA A 274 4.79 -0.05 0.19
C ALA A 274 4.51 0.11 1.70
N PHE A 275 5.03 -0.80 2.51
CA PHE A 275 4.95 -0.77 3.95
C PHE A 275 6.30 -1.16 4.54
N GLU A 276 6.79 -0.39 5.50
CA GLU A 276 7.88 -0.77 6.38
C GLU A 276 7.44 -0.68 7.84
N SER A 277 7.95 -1.61 8.66
CA SER A 277 7.70 -1.57 10.09
C SER A 277 8.86 -2.16 10.87
N ASP A 278 9.25 -1.48 11.93
CA ASP A 278 10.30 -1.91 12.82
C ASP A 278 10.14 -1.30 14.23
N GLN A 279 11.26 -1.28 14.96
CA GLN A 279 11.43 -0.61 16.24
C GLN A 279 10.37 -0.94 17.31
N GLY A 280 9.76 -2.12 17.26
CA GLY A 280 8.86 -2.58 18.31
C GLY A 280 7.38 -2.28 18.09
N TRP A 281 6.91 -2.18 16.84
CA TRP A 281 5.48 -1.94 16.60
C TRP A 281 4.61 -3.06 17.18
N GLN A 282 3.69 -2.71 18.08
CA GLN A 282 2.79 -3.61 18.82
C GLN A 282 1.31 -3.31 18.54
N GLY A 283 1.03 -2.53 17.50
CA GLY A 283 -0.32 -2.10 17.16
C GLY A 283 -1.08 -3.09 16.27
N THR A 284 -2.09 -2.58 15.59
CA THR A 284 -2.99 -3.39 14.77
C THR A 284 -3.07 -2.91 13.32
N GLY A 285 -3.29 -3.85 12.40
CA GLY A 285 -3.38 -3.59 10.96
C GLY A 285 -4.54 -4.36 10.32
N GLN A 286 -5.44 -3.68 9.59
CA GLN A 286 -6.48 -4.39 8.82
C GLN A 286 -6.85 -3.69 7.52
N TRP A 287 -7.14 -4.48 6.47
CA TRP A 287 -7.57 -3.96 5.16
C TRP A 287 -6.48 -3.14 4.46
N LEU A 288 -5.24 -3.65 4.48
CA LEU A 288 -4.09 -2.96 3.89
C LEU A 288 -3.87 -3.44 2.46
N PHE A 289 -3.74 -2.50 1.53
CA PHE A 289 -3.50 -2.77 0.12
C PHE A 289 -2.16 -2.21 -0.34
N GLY A 290 -1.20 -3.09 -0.62
CA GLY A 290 0.09 -2.74 -1.18
C GLY A 290 0.14 -3.02 -2.67
N LEU A 291 0.64 -2.07 -3.46
CA LEU A 291 0.81 -2.22 -4.90
C LEU A 291 2.18 -1.71 -5.34
N GLN A 292 2.92 -2.52 -6.09
CA GLN A 292 4.23 -2.12 -6.57
C GLN A 292 4.43 -2.43 -8.05
N ASP A 293 5.11 -1.51 -8.74
CA ASP A 293 5.60 -1.71 -10.10
C ASP A 293 7.11 -1.58 -10.13
N THR A 294 7.81 -2.64 -10.50
CA THR A 294 9.27 -2.65 -10.60
C THR A 294 9.83 -1.69 -11.66
N ALA A 295 9.02 -1.22 -12.60
CA ALA A 295 9.41 -0.18 -13.52
C ALA A 295 9.51 1.21 -12.86
N LEU A 296 8.79 1.44 -11.76
CA LEU A 296 8.80 2.67 -10.97
C LEU A 296 9.66 2.54 -9.72
N ALA A 297 9.77 1.32 -9.18
CA ALA A 297 10.58 1.05 -8.01
C ALA A 297 12.07 1.20 -8.37
N HIS A 298 12.70 2.21 -7.79
CA HIS A 298 14.08 2.60 -8.01
C HIS A 298 14.72 2.78 -6.64
N PRO A 299 15.05 1.68 -5.93
CA PRO A 299 15.59 1.77 -4.59
C PRO A 299 16.79 2.69 -4.61
N THR A 300 16.78 3.66 -3.71
CA THR A 300 17.93 4.52 -3.58
C THR A 300 19.04 3.73 -2.89
N ASN A 301 20.19 4.36 -2.73
CA ASN A 301 21.45 3.65 -2.66
C ASN A 301 21.67 3.11 -1.22
N PRO A 302 21.90 1.80 -1.01
CA PRO A 302 22.25 0.78 -1.98
C PRO A 302 21.04 -0.01 -2.51
N PRO A 303 21.19 -0.60 -3.71
CA PRO A 303 20.14 -1.42 -4.30
C PRO A 303 19.81 -2.61 -3.38
N HIS A 304 18.60 -2.63 -2.87
CA HIS A 304 18.00 -3.74 -2.16
C HIS A 304 16.88 -4.40 -3.02
N ASN A 305 16.41 -5.56 -2.56
CA ASN A 305 15.21 -6.16 -3.15
C ASN A 305 14.01 -5.33 -2.70
N ASN A 306 13.19 -4.87 -3.63
CA ASN A 306 11.97 -4.13 -3.30
C ASN A 306 10.92 -5.12 -2.78
N PHE A 307 10.38 -4.85 -1.60
CA PHE A 307 9.29 -5.60 -1.01
C PHE A 307 8.01 -4.76 -1.04
N LEU A 308 6.86 -5.43 -1.06
CA LEU A 308 5.61 -4.76 -0.72
C LEU A 308 5.53 -4.47 0.78
N TRP A 309 6.10 -5.37 1.58
CA TRP A 309 6.21 -5.19 3.02
C TRP A 309 7.60 -5.57 3.50
N ARG A 310 8.31 -4.67 4.15
CA ARG A 310 9.54 -4.96 4.88
C ARG A 310 9.32 -4.84 6.39
N MET A 311 9.84 -5.81 7.13
CA MET A 311 9.66 -5.86 8.57
C MET A 311 10.95 -6.26 9.27
N HIS A 312 11.38 -5.43 10.21
CA HIS A 312 12.51 -5.73 11.09
C HIS A 312 12.02 -6.03 12.51
N GLY A 313 12.56 -7.10 13.11
CA GLY A 313 12.25 -7.49 14.49
C GLY A 313 12.95 -6.63 15.55
N ASP A 314 14.09 -6.04 15.18
CA ASP A 314 14.94 -5.17 15.97
C ASP A 314 15.45 -3.99 15.13
N ASP A 315 16.09 -3.02 15.78
CA ASP A 315 16.69 -1.81 15.17
C ASP A 315 18.05 -2.12 14.47
N PHE A 316 18.08 -3.16 13.64
CA PHE A 316 19.31 -3.62 12.99
C PHE A 316 19.91 -2.59 12.02
N GLU A 317 19.08 -1.83 11.31
CA GLU A 317 19.50 -0.84 10.31
C GLU A 317 20.44 0.22 10.94
N GLU A 318 20.24 0.55 12.22
CA GLU A 318 21.05 1.53 12.95
C GLU A 318 22.28 0.96 13.68
N ASN A 319 22.55 -0.34 13.53
CA ASN A 319 23.65 -1.07 14.20
C ASN A 319 23.58 -1.02 15.73
N ASN A 320 22.37 -1.03 16.29
CA ASN A 320 22.13 -0.67 17.68
C ASN A 320 21.28 -1.70 18.46
N VAL A 321 21.67 -2.96 18.38
CA VAL A 321 20.81 -4.06 18.81
C VAL A 321 21.23 -4.66 20.16
N ASP A 322 20.27 -4.74 21.09
CA ASP A 322 20.32 -5.59 22.29
C ASP A 322 19.02 -6.41 22.33
N TRP A 323 19.15 -7.73 22.20
CA TRP A 323 18.03 -8.67 22.23
C TRP A 323 17.21 -8.65 23.51
N THR A 324 17.65 -8.00 24.59
CA THR A 324 16.88 -7.87 25.82
C THR A 324 15.93 -6.67 25.84
N TYR A 325 16.03 -5.80 24.83
CA TYR A 325 15.21 -4.59 24.74
C TYR A 325 13.87 -4.89 24.06
N GLU A 326 12.81 -4.90 24.87
CA GLU A 326 11.42 -5.03 24.44
C GLU A 326 10.78 -3.65 24.34
N PRO A 327 9.75 -3.47 23.49
CA PRO A 327 9.02 -4.50 22.73
C PRO A 327 9.66 -4.88 21.40
N TYR A 328 9.61 -6.16 20.99
CA TYR A 328 9.93 -6.54 19.60
C TYR A 328 8.84 -6.10 18.64
N THR A 329 9.13 -5.94 17.36
CA THR A 329 8.09 -5.67 16.36
C THR A 329 7.18 -6.89 16.28
N SER A 330 5.91 -6.74 16.69
CA SER A 330 4.95 -7.83 16.88
C SER A 330 3.49 -7.38 16.70
N PRO A 331 3.12 -6.83 15.53
CA PRO A 331 1.77 -6.35 15.30
C PRO A 331 0.78 -7.51 15.15
N TRP A 332 -0.50 -7.19 15.38
CA TRP A 332 -1.62 -8.05 15.02
C TRP A 332 -2.27 -7.55 13.73
N MET A 333 -2.24 -8.35 12.69
CA MET A 333 -2.72 -7.96 11.37
C MET A 333 -3.59 -9.00 10.68
N SER A 334 -4.53 -8.54 9.88
CA SER A 334 -5.37 -9.40 9.03
C SER A 334 -5.74 -8.68 7.74
N ASN A 335 -6.11 -9.43 6.70
CA ASN A 335 -6.69 -8.88 5.48
C ASN A 335 -5.75 -7.93 4.72
N LEU A 336 -4.51 -8.36 4.48
CA LEU A 336 -3.59 -7.68 3.58
C LEU A 336 -3.81 -8.20 2.15
N THR A 337 -3.81 -7.31 1.17
CA THR A 337 -3.67 -7.65 -0.25
C THR A 337 -2.39 -7.00 -0.76
N LEU A 338 -1.42 -7.81 -1.20
CA LEU A 338 -0.11 -7.34 -1.64
C LEU A 338 0.11 -7.79 -3.09
N LEU A 339 0.11 -6.85 -4.03
CA LEU A 339 0.20 -7.15 -5.47
C LEU A 339 1.46 -6.51 -6.07
N SER A 340 2.23 -7.29 -6.82
CA SER A 340 3.43 -6.82 -7.50
C SER A 340 3.31 -6.95 -9.02
N ASN A 341 3.85 -5.98 -9.75
CA ASN A 341 4.12 -6.07 -11.17
C ASN A 341 5.64 -6.19 -11.39
N GLY A 342 6.10 -7.44 -11.53
CA GLY A 342 7.50 -7.78 -11.82
C GLY A 342 8.42 -7.93 -10.60
N GLY A 343 7.89 -7.82 -9.37
CA GLY A 343 8.68 -8.00 -8.15
C GLY A 343 9.06 -9.45 -7.89
N ALA A 344 10.24 -9.65 -7.30
CA ALA A 344 10.70 -10.98 -6.92
C ALA A 344 10.06 -11.46 -5.61
N HIS A 345 9.78 -10.54 -4.69
CA HIS A 345 9.32 -10.84 -3.34
C HIS A 345 8.15 -9.94 -2.93
N ALA A 346 7.27 -10.43 -2.04
CA ALA A 346 6.20 -9.60 -1.48
C ALA A 346 6.53 -9.13 -0.06
N VAL A 347 6.82 -10.06 0.85
CA VAL A 347 7.11 -9.74 2.26
C VAL A 347 8.56 -10.12 2.59
N GLY A 348 9.32 -9.17 3.09
CA GLY A 348 10.68 -9.36 3.62
C GLY A 348 10.67 -9.27 5.14
N VAL A 349 10.95 -10.38 5.80
CA VAL A 349 11.03 -10.49 7.26
C VAL A 349 12.50 -10.60 7.65
N GLN A 350 13.01 -9.63 8.38
CA GLN A 350 14.42 -9.52 8.78
C GLN A 350 14.55 -9.45 10.29
N SER A 351 15.62 -10.06 10.82
CA SER A 351 15.88 -10.15 12.27
C SER A 351 14.74 -10.74 13.12
N LEU A 352 13.86 -11.53 12.47
CA LEU A 352 12.81 -12.37 13.08
C LEU A 352 11.89 -11.63 14.09
N PRO A 353 11.06 -10.68 13.61
CA PRO A 353 9.93 -10.15 14.36
C PRO A 353 8.96 -11.24 14.84
N ALA A 354 8.10 -10.87 15.78
CA ALA A 354 6.96 -11.68 16.20
C ALA A 354 5.65 -11.12 15.58
N GLY A 355 4.51 -11.58 16.07
CA GLY A 355 3.20 -11.06 15.67
C GLY A 355 2.34 -12.08 14.96
N ASP A 356 1.13 -11.63 14.63
CA ASP A 356 0.03 -12.50 14.23
C ASP A 356 -0.63 -11.97 12.96
N TRP A 357 -0.44 -12.66 11.84
CA TRP A 357 -0.72 -12.18 10.49
C TRP A 357 -1.66 -13.15 9.77
N PHE A 358 -2.90 -12.72 9.56
CA PHE A 358 -3.98 -13.59 9.13
C PHE A 358 -4.55 -13.22 7.76
N ASN A 359 -5.15 -14.22 7.10
CA ASN A 359 -6.20 -14.02 6.09
C ASN A 359 -5.84 -13.03 4.96
N SER A 360 -4.68 -13.24 4.34
CA SER A 360 -4.09 -12.26 3.42
C SER A 360 -3.76 -12.88 2.06
N VAL A 361 -3.56 -12.03 1.07
CA VAL A 361 -3.31 -12.40 -0.32
C VAL A 361 -2.05 -11.75 -0.84
N ILE A 362 -1.23 -12.54 -1.53
CA ILE A 362 -0.11 -12.07 -2.33
C ILE A 362 -0.35 -12.47 -3.78
N ALA A 363 -0.07 -11.60 -4.74
CA ALA A 363 0.00 -11.99 -6.14
C ALA A 363 1.10 -11.24 -6.91
N GLY A 364 1.51 -11.81 -8.05
CA GLY A 364 2.37 -11.14 -9.02
C GLY A 364 3.86 -11.14 -8.70
N VAL A 365 4.31 -12.05 -7.82
CA VAL A 365 5.73 -12.23 -7.49
C VAL A 365 6.36 -13.40 -8.25
N SER A 366 7.68 -13.33 -8.50
CA SER A 366 8.40 -14.37 -9.25
C SER A 366 9.21 -15.35 -8.41
N GLU A 367 9.66 -14.98 -7.20
CA GLU A 367 10.50 -15.86 -6.36
C GLU A 367 9.80 -16.32 -5.07
N ALA A 368 9.45 -15.40 -4.18
CA ALA A 368 8.90 -15.76 -2.88
C ALA A 368 7.73 -14.86 -2.47
N GLY A 369 6.65 -15.46 -1.98
CA GLY A 369 5.60 -14.66 -1.34
C GLY A 369 6.14 -13.99 -0.08
N ILE A 370 6.76 -14.79 0.80
CA ILE A 370 7.35 -14.31 2.06
C ILE A 370 8.80 -14.79 2.10
N GLU A 371 9.73 -13.91 2.41
CA GLU A 371 11.14 -14.19 2.60
C GLU A 371 11.54 -13.92 4.05
N PHE A 372 12.20 -14.89 4.67
CA PHE A 372 12.82 -14.76 5.98
C PHE A 372 14.34 -14.62 5.80
N ARG A 373 14.89 -13.48 6.21
CA ARG A 373 16.33 -13.19 6.16
C ARG A 373 16.92 -13.18 7.56
N HIS A 374 18.04 -13.88 7.72
CA HIS A 374 18.81 -13.90 8.96
C HIS A 374 20.27 -13.53 8.67
N LEU A 375 20.68 -12.33 9.08
CA LEU A 375 21.99 -11.73 8.80
C LEU A 375 23.00 -12.06 9.93
N TYR A 376 24.27 -12.24 9.55
CA TYR A 376 25.32 -12.90 10.37
C TYR A 376 25.77 -12.13 11.64
N SER A 377 25.39 -10.87 11.83
CA SER A 377 26.10 -9.99 12.76
C SER A 377 25.53 -9.84 14.17
N CYS A 378 24.23 -9.92 14.47
CA CYS A 378 23.73 -9.72 15.85
C CYS A 378 22.31 -10.32 16.09
N ASP A 379 22.17 -11.03 17.22
CA ASP A 379 21.11 -10.94 18.24
C ASP A 379 19.59 -10.98 17.92
N GLY A 380 19.15 -11.52 16.79
CA GLY A 380 17.71 -11.88 16.60
C GLY A 380 17.26 -13.24 17.19
N PHE A 381 18.01 -13.84 18.13
CA PHE A 381 17.88 -15.29 18.40
C PHE A 381 17.98 -15.71 19.88
N PRO A 382 16.84 -15.73 20.59
CA PRO A 382 16.34 -17.02 21.11
C PRO A 382 14.82 -17.26 21.02
N ALA A 383 14.06 -16.48 20.22
CA ALA A 383 12.58 -16.51 20.21
C ALA A 383 11.90 -17.78 19.59
N PHE A 384 12.66 -18.78 19.13
CA PHE A 384 12.11 -20.03 18.57
C PHE A 384 12.20 -21.25 19.52
N ILE A 385 12.72 -21.10 20.73
CA ILE A 385 12.50 -22.11 21.78
C ILE A 385 11.10 -21.85 22.34
N PRO A 386 10.24 -22.86 22.56
CA PRO A 386 8.93 -22.65 23.19
C PRO A 386 9.16 -22.10 24.59
N MET A 387 9.18 -20.78 24.70
CA MET A 387 9.31 -20.10 25.97
C MET A 387 7.97 -20.30 26.67
N ASN A 388 7.99 -21.13 27.71
CA ASN A 388 6.97 -21.19 28.75
C ASN A 388 6.95 -19.85 29.54
N LEU A 389 6.87 -18.72 28.85
CA LEU A 389 6.66 -17.41 29.45
C LEU A 389 5.14 -17.22 29.64
N PRO A 390 4.70 -16.78 30.82
CA PRO A 390 3.32 -16.37 31.01
C PRO A 390 3.10 -15.08 30.21
N GLY A 391 2.49 -15.18 29.02
CA GLY A 391 2.25 -14.03 28.14
C GLY A 391 2.17 -14.33 26.64
N GLY A 392 2.74 -15.46 26.17
CA GLY A 392 2.51 -15.93 24.79
C GLY A 392 3.33 -15.27 23.67
N TYR A 393 4.38 -14.49 23.98
CA TYR A 393 5.31 -14.02 22.94
C TYR A 393 6.13 -15.19 22.39
N GLY A 394 5.69 -15.74 21.26
CA GLY A 394 6.32 -16.87 20.60
C GLY A 394 5.79 -17.04 19.17
N ILE A 395 6.70 -16.98 18.20
CA ILE A 395 6.53 -17.26 16.77
C ILE A 395 5.67 -16.23 16.03
N LEU A 396 6.22 -15.62 14.97
CA LEU A 396 5.44 -14.96 13.93
C LEU A 396 4.44 -15.98 13.33
N ARG A 397 3.14 -15.80 13.58
CA ARG A 397 2.09 -16.67 13.04
C ARG A 397 1.58 -16.08 11.74
N ILE A 398 1.95 -16.70 10.62
CA ILE A 398 1.40 -16.37 9.31
C ILE A 398 0.40 -17.45 8.93
N GLN A 399 -0.90 -17.16 8.96
CA GLN A 399 -1.93 -18.18 8.79
C GLN A 399 -3.04 -17.78 7.83
N ASN A 400 -3.54 -18.77 7.09
CA ASN A 400 -4.61 -18.61 6.13
C ASN A 400 -4.27 -17.60 5.00
N TRP A 401 -3.06 -17.66 4.46
CA TRP A 401 -2.65 -16.84 3.32
C TRP A 401 -2.95 -17.54 1.99
N ARG A 402 -3.13 -16.74 0.94
CA ARG A 402 -3.19 -17.20 -0.44
C ARG A 402 -2.12 -16.50 -1.24
N ILE A 403 -1.30 -17.27 -1.92
CA ILE A 403 -0.14 -16.74 -2.63
C ILE A 403 -0.27 -17.19 -4.08
N ASP A 404 -0.36 -16.21 -4.98
CA ASP A 404 -0.56 -16.41 -6.40
C ASP A 404 0.65 -15.93 -7.22
N GLY A 405 0.89 -16.61 -8.34
CA GLY A 405 1.94 -16.29 -9.31
C GLY A 405 1.39 -16.48 -10.72
N THR A 406 2.17 -16.12 -11.76
CA THR A 406 1.79 -16.44 -13.15
C THR A 406 1.69 -17.96 -13.34
N ALA A 407 1.03 -18.46 -14.39
CA ALA A 407 0.94 -19.92 -14.62
C ALA A 407 2.32 -20.61 -14.74
N GLU A 408 3.36 -19.86 -15.11
CA GLU A 408 4.75 -20.31 -15.11
C GLU A 408 5.43 -20.10 -13.74
N SER A 409 5.23 -18.95 -13.07
CA SER A 409 5.86 -18.64 -11.77
C SER A 409 5.17 -19.25 -10.56
N ALA A 410 3.89 -19.64 -10.64
CA ALA A 410 3.16 -20.32 -9.57
C ALA A 410 3.79 -21.68 -9.18
N SER A 411 4.62 -22.25 -10.07
CA SER A 411 5.45 -23.42 -9.75
C SER A 411 6.74 -23.09 -8.98
N GLU A 412 7.17 -21.83 -9.01
CA GLU A 412 8.38 -21.29 -8.39
C GLU A 412 8.09 -20.50 -7.10
N VAL A 413 6.90 -19.93 -6.96
CA VAL A 413 6.51 -19.16 -5.77
C VAL A 413 6.42 -20.07 -4.55
N THR A 414 7.27 -19.82 -3.56
CA THR A 414 7.24 -20.55 -2.29
C THR A 414 6.46 -19.78 -1.21
N PRO A 415 5.54 -20.44 -0.49
CA PRO A 415 5.08 -19.95 0.81
C PRO A 415 6.27 -20.02 1.77
N GLY A 416 6.97 -18.89 1.93
CA GLY A 416 8.20 -18.82 2.70
C GLY A 416 9.45 -19.25 1.94
N ALA A 417 10.42 -18.37 1.83
CA ALA A 417 11.81 -18.66 1.50
C ALA A 417 12.68 -18.30 2.71
N TYR A 418 13.62 -19.16 3.10
CA TYR A 418 14.57 -18.85 4.18
C TYR A 418 15.95 -18.61 3.60
N ARG A 419 16.48 -17.40 3.79
CA ARG A 419 17.85 -17.00 3.46
C ARG A 419 18.60 -16.65 4.73
N GLY A 420 19.12 -17.69 5.40
CA GLY A 420 19.94 -17.54 6.58
C GLY A 420 21.25 -18.31 6.47
N LEU A 421 22.25 -17.83 7.20
CA LEU A 421 23.61 -18.41 7.21
C LEU A 421 23.76 -19.53 8.26
N TYR A 422 22.75 -19.69 9.12
CA TYR A 422 22.62 -20.82 10.04
C TYR A 422 21.85 -21.97 9.40
N ALA A 423 22.51 -23.12 9.27
CA ALA A 423 21.90 -24.41 8.93
C ALA A 423 21.28 -25.07 10.17
N ASP A 424 20.53 -24.29 10.94
CA ASP A 424 19.96 -24.74 12.21
C ASP A 424 18.55 -25.28 11.97
N GLY A 425 18.06 -26.13 12.89
CA GLY A 425 16.80 -26.87 12.74
C GLY A 425 15.54 -26.02 12.44
N ILE A 426 15.60 -24.70 12.58
CA ILE A 426 14.52 -23.76 12.24
C ILE A 426 14.37 -23.56 10.73
N GLY A 427 15.47 -23.41 9.98
CA GLY A 427 15.41 -23.37 8.52
C GLY A 427 14.81 -24.66 7.94
N LEU A 428 14.99 -25.78 8.66
CA LEU A 428 14.36 -27.07 8.35
C LEU A 428 12.89 -27.17 8.80
N ALA A 429 12.45 -26.39 9.79
CA ALA A 429 11.10 -26.45 10.37
C ALA A 429 10.14 -25.39 9.79
N MET A 430 10.66 -24.27 9.26
CA MET A 430 9.83 -23.19 8.70
C MET A 430 8.89 -23.69 7.59
N PRO A 431 9.34 -24.53 6.64
CA PRO A 431 8.42 -25.08 5.62
C PRO A 431 7.27 -25.89 6.23
N SER A 432 7.51 -26.65 7.32
CA SER A 432 6.43 -27.37 8.01
C SER A 432 5.48 -26.45 8.78
N ILE A 433 5.99 -25.39 9.41
CA ILE A 433 5.16 -24.41 10.13
C ILE A 433 4.20 -23.71 9.15
N LEU A 434 4.71 -23.30 7.99
CA LEU A 434 3.90 -22.65 6.97
C LEU A 434 2.91 -23.61 6.32
N ALA A 435 3.29 -24.88 6.12
CA ALA A 435 2.39 -25.91 5.62
C ALA A 435 1.21 -26.20 6.58
N ASP A 436 1.45 -26.21 7.89
CA ASP A 436 0.42 -26.44 8.92
C ASP A 436 -0.45 -25.20 9.21
N SER A 437 -0.16 -24.07 8.57
CA SER A 437 -0.83 -22.77 8.81
C SER A 437 -1.95 -22.44 7.82
N ASN A 438 -2.36 -23.39 6.98
CA ASN A 438 -3.37 -23.19 5.91
C ASN A 438 -3.00 -22.10 4.89
N ASN A 439 -1.70 -21.87 4.71
CA ASN A 439 -1.17 -21.05 3.63
C ASN A 439 -1.13 -21.90 2.35
N VAL A 440 -1.73 -21.40 1.28
CA VAL A 440 -1.95 -22.18 0.06
C VAL A 440 -1.48 -21.39 -1.16
N LEU A 441 -0.80 -22.08 -2.08
CA LEU A 441 -0.56 -21.56 -3.43
C LEU A 441 -1.85 -21.65 -4.24
N GLY A 442 -2.34 -20.51 -4.72
CA GLY A 442 -3.56 -20.49 -5.51
C GLY A 442 -4.07 -19.08 -5.80
N SER A 443 -4.50 -18.90 -7.06
CA SER A 443 -5.13 -17.67 -7.52
C SER A 443 -6.51 -17.51 -6.93
N ILE A 444 -6.67 -16.47 -6.11
CA ILE A 444 -7.95 -16.08 -5.53
C ILE A 444 -8.27 -14.59 -5.70
N VAL A 445 -7.48 -13.87 -6.49
CA VAL A 445 -7.75 -12.48 -6.87
C VAL A 445 -8.45 -12.50 -8.22
N VAL A 446 -9.44 -11.63 -8.43
CA VAL A 446 -10.18 -11.57 -9.71
C VAL A 446 -9.24 -11.22 -10.87
N ASP A 447 -8.48 -10.13 -10.72
CA ASP A 447 -7.45 -9.71 -11.67
C ASP A 447 -6.34 -8.94 -10.93
N PRO A 448 -5.17 -9.54 -10.69
CA PRO A 448 -4.08 -8.86 -10.00
C PRO A 448 -3.25 -7.95 -10.93
N MET A 449 -3.55 -7.89 -12.24
CA MET A 449 -2.71 -7.25 -13.24
C MET A 449 -3.16 -5.83 -13.54
N PHE A 450 -2.20 -4.92 -13.69
CA PHE A 450 -2.40 -3.57 -14.21
C PHE A 450 -1.29 -3.24 -15.22
N THR A 451 -1.48 -2.18 -16.01
CA THR A 451 -0.44 -1.68 -16.92
C THR A 451 -0.28 -0.18 -16.80
N MET A 452 0.96 0.29 -16.71
CA MET A 452 1.31 1.71 -16.66
C MET A 452 1.86 2.22 -18.00
N THR A 453 1.50 3.45 -18.37
CA THR A 453 2.07 4.18 -19.51
C THR A 453 2.38 5.62 -19.09
N ASN A 454 3.65 6.02 -19.17
CA ASN A 454 4.13 7.37 -18.80
C ASN A 454 3.65 7.82 -17.40
N GLY A 455 3.76 6.94 -16.39
CA GLY A 455 3.35 7.26 -15.03
C GLY A 455 1.85 7.16 -14.74
N PHE A 456 1.02 6.78 -15.72
CA PHE A 456 -0.44 6.66 -15.53
C PHE A 456 -0.91 5.23 -15.75
N VAL A 457 -1.96 4.84 -15.01
CA VAL A 457 -2.66 3.58 -15.24
C VAL A 457 -3.31 3.64 -16.62
N SER A 458 -3.00 2.65 -17.46
CA SER A 458 -3.57 2.50 -18.81
C SER A 458 -4.59 1.36 -18.89
N GLU A 459 -4.40 0.32 -18.07
CA GLU A 459 -5.35 -0.76 -17.82
C GLU A 459 -5.30 -1.06 -16.32
N GLY A 460 -6.46 -1.04 -15.65
CA GLY A 460 -6.59 -1.26 -14.21
C GLY A 460 -6.74 -2.74 -13.83
N LEU A 461 -6.71 -3.00 -12.52
CA LEU A 461 -6.83 -4.31 -11.88
C LEU A 461 -8.20 -4.52 -11.21
N ASP A 462 -8.49 -5.74 -10.78
CA ASP A 462 -9.60 -6.07 -9.86
C ASP A 462 -9.03 -6.83 -8.64
N PRO A 463 -8.71 -6.13 -7.54
CA PRO A 463 -7.95 -6.71 -6.43
C PRO A 463 -8.84 -7.52 -5.48
N ARG A 464 -10.13 -7.68 -5.81
CA ARG A 464 -11.10 -8.37 -4.96
C ARG A 464 -10.78 -9.86 -4.89
N ALA A 465 -11.10 -10.45 -3.74
CA ALA A 465 -11.10 -11.89 -3.63
C ALA A 465 -12.21 -12.52 -4.49
N LEU A 466 -11.93 -13.68 -5.08
CA LEU A 466 -12.92 -14.55 -5.69
C LEU A 466 -13.94 -15.02 -4.65
N ALA A 467 -15.22 -15.11 -5.03
CA ALA A 467 -16.32 -15.46 -4.13
C ALA A 467 -16.18 -16.87 -3.53
N GLU A 468 -15.54 -17.77 -4.26
CA GLU A 468 -15.22 -19.14 -3.86
C GLU A 468 -14.00 -19.26 -2.92
N GLY A 469 -13.29 -18.17 -2.65
CA GLY A 469 -12.16 -18.13 -1.73
C GLY A 469 -12.59 -18.25 -0.26
N THR A 470 -12.86 -19.47 0.22
CA THR A 470 -13.28 -19.68 1.62
C THR A 470 -12.14 -19.46 2.60
N VAL A 471 -12.44 -18.80 3.71
CA VAL A 471 -11.56 -18.70 4.87
C VAL A 471 -11.84 -19.84 5.86
N SER A 472 -10.79 -20.43 6.44
CA SER A 472 -10.94 -21.40 7.51
C SER A 472 -11.16 -20.70 8.86
N GLU A 473 -12.36 -20.84 9.43
CA GLU A 473 -12.73 -20.28 10.75
C GLU A 473 -11.74 -20.67 11.88
N TYR A 474 -11.07 -21.82 11.76
CA TYR A 474 -10.07 -22.27 12.73
C TYR A 474 -8.86 -21.33 12.83
N TYR A 475 -8.47 -20.69 11.72
CA TYR A 475 -7.33 -19.77 11.64
C TYR A 475 -7.76 -18.30 11.67
N GLN A 476 -8.98 -18.02 12.16
CA GLN A 476 -9.55 -16.67 12.29
C GLN A 476 -9.74 -16.22 13.73
N THR A 477 -9.22 -16.93 14.73
CA THR A 477 -9.37 -16.46 16.12
C THR A 477 -8.51 -15.20 16.35
N LEU A 478 -9.12 -14.03 16.25
CA LEU A 478 -8.48 -12.70 16.41
C LEU A 478 -8.50 -12.23 17.88
N ASN A 479 -7.87 -11.08 18.18
CA ASN A 479 -7.67 -10.53 19.54
C ASN A 479 -8.92 -9.83 20.06
N GLY A 480 -9.95 -9.67 19.21
CA GLY A 480 -11.12 -8.85 19.48
C GLY A 480 -10.94 -7.38 19.09
N GLU A 481 -9.77 -6.95 18.62
CA GLU A 481 -9.51 -5.61 18.08
C GLU A 481 -9.61 -5.58 16.54
N LEU A 482 -9.42 -6.74 15.90
CA LEU A 482 -9.59 -6.93 14.46
C LEU A 482 -10.93 -7.62 14.14
N GLU A 483 -11.46 -7.35 12.94
CA GLU A 483 -12.74 -7.89 12.48
C GLU A 483 -12.58 -9.26 11.79
N GLU A 484 -13.37 -10.25 12.18
CA GLU A 484 -13.41 -11.55 11.49
C GLU A 484 -14.27 -11.47 10.22
N VAL A 485 -13.74 -11.91 9.07
CA VAL A 485 -14.44 -11.83 7.77
C VAL A 485 -14.34 -13.11 6.93
N ALA A 486 -15.35 -13.43 6.14
CA ALA A 486 -15.42 -14.70 5.41
C ALA A 486 -14.59 -14.77 4.11
N PHE A 487 -13.74 -13.77 3.82
CA PHE A 487 -12.95 -13.66 2.59
C PHE A 487 -11.50 -13.28 2.89
N HIS A 488 -10.59 -13.60 1.96
CA HIS A 488 -9.16 -13.31 2.08
C HIS A 488 -8.81 -11.91 1.57
N GLY A 489 -7.77 -11.32 2.15
CA GLY A 489 -7.21 -10.06 1.68
C GLY A 489 -8.07 -8.85 2.02
N ALA A 490 -7.70 -7.70 1.47
CA ALA A 490 -8.23 -6.39 1.82
C ALA A 490 -9.64 -6.09 1.27
N PHE A 491 -10.18 -6.95 0.39
CA PHE A 491 -11.33 -6.61 -0.44
C PHE A 491 -12.36 -7.73 -0.53
N ALA A 492 -13.59 -7.42 -0.11
CA ALA A 492 -14.70 -8.36 -0.14
C ALA A 492 -15.09 -8.72 -1.58
N PRO A 493 -15.48 -9.97 -1.86
CA PRO A 493 -16.05 -10.36 -3.14
C PRO A 493 -17.30 -9.52 -3.43
N ALA A 494 -17.44 -9.05 -4.68
CA ALA A 494 -18.61 -8.33 -5.17
C ALA A 494 -19.02 -7.06 -4.40
N ILE A 495 -18.12 -6.47 -3.62
CA ILE A 495 -18.23 -5.11 -3.06
C ILE A 495 -17.20 -4.23 -3.79
N LEU A 496 -17.45 -2.92 -3.89
CA LEU A 496 -16.43 -2.00 -4.38
C LEU A 496 -15.21 -2.02 -3.44
N PRO A 497 -13.98 -2.03 -3.96
CA PRO A 497 -12.81 -1.76 -3.14
C PRO A 497 -12.98 -0.45 -2.37
N TRP A 498 -12.61 -0.43 -1.10
CA TRP A 498 -12.86 0.71 -0.22
C TRP A 498 -12.08 1.98 -0.59
N PHE A 499 -11.09 1.89 -1.49
CA PHE A 499 -10.38 3.05 -2.04
C PHE A 499 -11.12 3.69 -3.22
N GLU A 500 -12.17 3.04 -3.76
CA GLU A 500 -12.94 3.57 -4.87
C GLU A 500 -13.77 4.80 -4.49
N GLY A 501 -13.87 5.76 -5.41
CA GLY A 501 -14.72 6.94 -5.29
C GLY A 501 -14.09 8.16 -4.61
N TRP A 502 -13.02 7.95 -3.83
CA TRP A 502 -12.36 9.04 -3.10
C TRP A 502 -10.85 9.16 -3.33
N SER A 503 -10.16 8.10 -3.77
CA SER A 503 -8.70 8.09 -3.95
C SER A 503 -8.22 8.53 -5.34
N ALA A 504 -6.96 8.97 -5.44
CA ALA A 504 -6.33 9.36 -6.69
C ALA A 504 -6.09 8.12 -7.57
N LEU A 505 -5.80 6.97 -6.95
CA LEU A 505 -5.74 5.68 -7.64
C LEU A 505 -7.06 5.32 -8.32
N SER A 506 -8.21 5.48 -7.63
CA SER A 506 -9.54 5.30 -8.23
C SER A 506 -9.78 6.31 -9.35
N ALA A 507 -9.39 7.57 -9.17
CA ALA A 507 -9.48 8.62 -10.20
C ALA A 507 -8.70 8.28 -11.48
N GLN A 508 -7.56 7.60 -11.34
CA GLN A 508 -6.72 7.12 -12.44
C GLN A 508 -7.24 5.81 -13.06
N GLY A 509 -8.33 5.25 -12.55
CA GLY A 509 -8.91 4.01 -13.06
C GLY A 509 -8.12 2.77 -12.64
N LEU A 510 -7.47 2.80 -11.46
CA LEU A 510 -6.77 1.63 -10.95
C LEU A 510 -7.70 0.42 -10.84
N PHE A 511 -8.94 0.61 -10.38
CA PHE A 511 -9.93 -0.45 -10.40
C PHE A 511 -10.63 -0.50 -11.76
N SER A 512 -10.50 -1.64 -12.45
CA SER A 512 -11.18 -1.93 -13.72
C SER A 512 -12.35 -2.91 -13.56
N GLY A 513 -12.54 -3.45 -12.36
CA GLY A 513 -13.57 -4.43 -12.07
C GLY A 513 -14.98 -3.88 -12.24
N ALA A 514 -15.93 -4.78 -12.48
CA ALA A 514 -17.32 -4.39 -12.62
C ALA A 514 -17.86 -3.85 -11.27
N ILE A 515 -18.45 -2.65 -11.34
CA ILE A 515 -19.03 -1.93 -10.20
C ILE A 515 -20.34 -2.62 -9.76
N PRO A 516 -20.43 -3.10 -8.51
CA PRO A 516 -21.70 -3.53 -7.93
C PRO A 516 -22.69 -2.36 -7.89
N GLY A 517 -23.81 -2.50 -8.58
CA GLY A 517 -24.78 -1.41 -8.69
C GLY A 517 -25.98 -1.72 -9.59
N PRO A 518 -26.74 -0.69 -9.99
CA PRO A 518 -27.80 -0.84 -10.98
C PRO A 518 -27.21 -1.30 -12.32
N GLY A 519 -27.77 -2.34 -12.90
CA GLY A 519 -27.35 -2.91 -14.18
C GLY A 519 -28.24 -4.07 -14.57
N CYS A 520 -28.01 -4.67 -15.74
CA CYS A 520 -28.87 -5.77 -16.16
C CYS A 520 -28.67 -7.03 -15.30
N THR A 521 -29.72 -7.45 -14.59
CA THR A 521 -29.69 -8.63 -13.69
C THR A 521 -30.19 -9.93 -14.33
N TYR A 522 -30.59 -9.90 -15.61
CA TYR A 522 -31.18 -11.06 -16.30
C TYR A 522 -30.10 -11.87 -17.03
N PRO A 523 -29.82 -13.13 -16.64
CA PRO A 523 -28.72 -13.93 -17.21
C PRO A 523 -28.81 -14.21 -18.72
N LEU A 524 -30.01 -14.03 -19.30
CA LEU A 524 -30.24 -14.20 -20.74
C LEU A 524 -30.18 -12.88 -21.51
N ALA A 525 -29.86 -11.76 -20.88
CA ALA A 525 -29.65 -10.51 -21.57
C ALA A 525 -28.23 -10.47 -22.16
N CYS A 526 -28.09 -9.83 -23.30
CA CYS A 526 -26.82 -9.66 -24.00
C CYS A 526 -25.85 -8.75 -23.22
N ASN A 527 -26.38 -7.86 -22.39
CA ASN A 527 -25.61 -7.01 -21.49
C ASN A 527 -25.74 -7.42 -20.01
N TYR A 528 -26.02 -8.70 -19.74
CA TYR A 528 -26.09 -9.22 -18.37
C TYR A 528 -24.83 -8.88 -17.56
N SER A 529 -25.03 -8.37 -16.35
CA SER A 529 -23.97 -8.11 -15.38
C SER A 529 -24.16 -8.99 -14.15
N ALA A 530 -23.23 -9.91 -13.92
CA ALA A 530 -23.25 -10.81 -12.76
C ALA A 530 -23.05 -10.08 -11.42
N VAL A 531 -22.54 -8.84 -11.46
CA VAL A 531 -22.33 -8.00 -10.27
C VAL A 531 -23.46 -6.99 -10.03
N ALA A 532 -24.46 -6.91 -10.94
CA ALA A 532 -25.58 -5.99 -10.76
C ALA A 532 -26.42 -6.41 -9.54
N THR A 533 -26.58 -5.50 -8.59
CA THR A 533 -27.35 -5.72 -7.36
C THR A 533 -28.78 -5.18 -7.46
N GLN A 534 -29.05 -4.38 -8.48
CA GLN A 534 -30.37 -3.83 -8.79
C GLN A 534 -30.55 -3.83 -10.31
N ASP A 535 -31.73 -4.24 -10.79
CA ASP A 535 -32.08 -4.06 -12.20
C ASP A 535 -32.34 -2.58 -12.48
N ASP A 536 -31.60 -2.00 -13.43
CA ASP A 536 -31.79 -0.60 -13.87
C ASP A 536 -32.67 -0.48 -15.11
N GLY A 537 -33.17 -1.61 -15.63
CA GLY A 537 -33.94 -1.67 -16.86
C GLY A 537 -33.10 -1.54 -18.13
N SER A 538 -31.76 -1.59 -18.02
CA SER A 538 -30.84 -1.57 -19.17
C SER A 538 -30.78 -2.88 -19.95
N CYS A 539 -31.39 -3.96 -19.45
CA CYS A 539 -31.35 -5.27 -20.09
C CYS A 539 -31.79 -5.23 -21.56
N GLU A 540 -30.89 -5.62 -22.44
CA GLU A 540 -31.16 -5.77 -23.87
C GLU A 540 -30.89 -7.20 -24.32
N PHE A 541 -31.68 -7.66 -25.28
CA PHE A 541 -31.73 -9.06 -25.72
C PHE A 541 -31.54 -9.18 -27.23
N GLN A 542 -31.01 -8.14 -27.89
CA GLN A 542 -30.96 -8.06 -29.35
C GLN A 542 -29.54 -8.06 -29.90
N SER A 543 -28.56 -7.49 -29.19
CA SER A 543 -27.20 -7.32 -29.75
C SER A 543 -26.45 -8.62 -29.95
N CYS A 544 -26.79 -9.65 -29.18
CA CYS A 544 -26.23 -11.00 -29.22
C CYS A 544 -27.24 -12.06 -29.69
N ALA A 545 -28.38 -11.61 -30.24
CA ALA A 545 -29.43 -12.49 -30.73
C ALA A 545 -29.25 -12.75 -32.23
N GLY A 546 -29.38 -14.01 -32.61
CA GLY A 546 -29.22 -14.48 -33.98
C GLY A 546 -29.37 -16.00 -34.03
N CYS A 547 -29.15 -16.59 -35.19
CA CYS A 547 -29.31 -18.04 -35.29
C CYS A 547 -28.15 -18.80 -34.63
N THR A 548 -28.44 -19.56 -33.57
CA THR A 548 -27.40 -20.32 -32.81
C THR A 548 -27.20 -21.76 -33.28
N TYR A 549 -28.01 -22.23 -34.24
CA TYR A 549 -27.92 -23.59 -34.74
C TYR A 549 -26.91 -23.71 -35.88
N GLU A 550 -25.80 -24.42 -35.66
CA GLU A 550 -24.75 -24.66 -36.67
C GLU A 550 -25.26 -25.29 -37.99
N TRP A 551 -26.41 -25.98 -37.94
CA TRP A 551 -27.05 -26.56 -39.12
C TRP A 551 -27.86 -25.57 -39.94
N ALA A 552 -28.04 -24.33 -39.51
CA ALA A 552 -28.85 -23.33 -40.22
C ALA A 552 -28.03 -22.59 -41.28
N CYS A 553 -28.70 -22.17 -42.35
CA CYS A 553 -28.09 -21.42 -43.44
C CYS A 553 -27.65 -20.00 -43.03
N ASN A 554 -28.34 -19.40 -42.07
CA ASN A 554 -28.03 -18.10 -41.48
C ASN A 554 -27.39 -18.22 -40.09
N TYR A 555 -26.71 -19.33 -39.77
CA TYR A 555 -25.99 -19.51 -38.51
C TYR A 555 -25.06 -18.32 -38.24
N ASP A 556 -25.21 -17.72 -37.07
CA ASP A 556 -24.40 -16.62 -36.58
C ASP A 556 -23.55 -17.11 -35.41
N VAL A 557 -22.24 -17.23 -35.66
CA VAL A 557 -21.28 -17.67 -34.64
C VAL A 557 -21.13 -16.67 -33.48
N SER A 558 -21.54 -15.42 -33.67
CA SER A 558 -21.52 -14.40 -32.61
C SER A 558 -22.81 -14.37 -31.78
N ALA A 559 -23.85 -15.07 -32.22
CA ALA A 559 -25.11 -15.15 -31.48
C ALA A 559 -25.00 -16.11 -30.28
N VAL A 560 -25.47 -15.63 -29.12
CA VAL A 560 -25.55 -16.41 -27.87
C VAL A 560 -27.01 -16.75 -27.53
N LEU A 561 -27.95 -16.01 -28.12
CA LEU A 561 -29.39 -16.20 -27.95
C LEU A 561 -30.02 -16.53 -29.30
N ASP A 562 -30.78 -17.63 -29.37
CA ASP A 562 -31.58 -17.94 -30.56
C ASP A 562 -32.75 -16.97 -30.68
N ASP A 563 -32.80 -16.22 -31.78
CA ASP A 563 -33.89 -15.28 -32.09
C ASP A 563 -35.02 -15.94 -32.89
N GLY A 564 -34.89 -17.24 -33.18
CA GLY A 564 -35.85 -18.00 -33.96
C GLY A 564 -35.81 -17.70 -35.46
N THR A 565 -34.79 -16.97 -35.93
CA THR A 565 -34.60 -16.68 -37.37
C THR A 565 -33.88 -17.81 -38.11
N CYS A 566 -33.42 -18.85 -37.42
CA CYS A 566 -32.74 -19.98 -38.03
C CYS A 566 -33.53 -20.58 -39.21
N GLU A 567 -32.94 -20.52 -40.39
CA GLU A 567 -33.56 -20.99 -41.62
C GLU A 567 -32.68 -22.02 -42.35
N ARG A 568 -33.30 -22.78 -43.24
CA ARG A 568 -32.67 -23.90 -43.97
C ARG A 568 -32.82 -23.79 -45.48
N GLU A 569 -33.36 -22.70 -46.00
CA GLU A 569 -33.77 -22.57 -47.39
C GLU A 569 -32.76 -21.78 -48.22
N THR A 570 -32.09 -20.76 -47.66
CA THR A 570 -31.26 -19.87 -48.49
C THR A 570 -29.96 -20.49 -48.98
N CYS A 571 -29.48 -21.53 -48.30
CA CYS A 571 -28.29 -22.30 -48.66
C CYS A 571 -28.61 -23.75 -49.06
N ALA A 572 -29.90 -24.09 -49.18
CA ALA A 572 -30.32 -25.43 -49.56
C ALA A 572 -30.57 -25.53 -51.07
N GLY A 573 -30.12 -26.64 -51.64
CA GLY A 573 -30.23 -26.96 -53.06
C GLY A 573 -29.48 -28.25 -53.35
N CYS A 574 -29.48 -28.69 -54.61
CA CYS A 574 -28.82 -29.95 -54.91
C CYS A 574 -27.29 -29.85 -54.78
N THR A 575 -26.70 -30.60 -53.84
CA THR A 575 -25.24 -30.61 -53.59
C THR A 575 -24.47 -31.67 -54.38
N PHE A 576 -25.17 -32.56 -55.09
CA PHE A 576 -24.54 -33.64 -55.85
C PHE A 576 -24.02 -33.13 -57.19
N VAL A 577 -22.68 -33.03 -57.32
CA VAL A 577 -21.97 -32.45 -58.49
C VAL A 577 -22.30 -33.09 -59.85
N LEU A 578 -22.91 -34.28 -59.87
CA LEU A 578 -23.32 -34.98 -61.10
C LEU A 578 -24.82 -34.86 -61.42
N ALA A 579 -25.62 -34.19 -60.57
CA ALA A 579 -27.03 -33.93 -60.82
C ALA A 579 -27.21 -32.81 -61.86
N CYS A 580 -28.28 -32.89 -62.66
CA CYS A 580 -28.57 -31.88 -63.69
C CYS A 580 -28.96 -30.51 -63.10
N ASN A 581 -29.41 -30.48 -61.85
CA ASN A 581 -29.81 -29.30 -61.08
C ASN A 581 -28.84 -28.98 -59.93
N TYR A 582 -27.58 -29.44 -60.01
CA TYR A 582 -26.54 -29.09 -59.03
C TYR A 582 -26.44 -27.56 -58.84
N ASP A 583 -26.46 -27.12 -57.60
CA ASP A 583 -26.28 -25.73 -57.21
C ASP A 583 -24.94 -25.56 -56.47
N PRO A 584 -23.93 -24.90 -57.07
CA PRO A 584 -22.65 -24.66 -56.42
C PRO A 584 -22.71 -23.68 -55.24
N ALA A 585 -23.81 -22.95 -55.06
CA ALA A 585 -24.03 -22.09 -53.90
C ALA A 585 -24.71 -22.82 -52.72
N ALA A 586 -25.26 -24.02 -52.97
CA ALA A 586 -25.88 -24.82 -51.92
C ALA A 586 -24.82 -25.47 -51.02
N THR A 587 -24.99 -25.29 -49.71
CA THR A 587 -24.18 -25.97 -48.68
C THR A 587 -24.96 -27.08 -47.97
N GLN A 588 -26.28 -27.17 -48.20
CA GLN A 588 -27.16 -28.23 -47.68
C GLN A 588 -27.98 -28.87 -48.80
N ASP A 589 -28.13 -30.20 -48.76
CA ASP A 589 -28.96 -30.94 -49.72
C ASP A 589 -30.45 -30.82 -49.35
N ASP A 590 -31.28 -30.34 -50.28
CA ASP A 590 -32.73 -30.24 -50.14
C ASP A 590 -33.47 -31.50 -50.61
N GLY A 591 -32.75 -32.51 -51.11
CA GLY A 591 -33.32 -33.73 -51.68
C GLY A 591 -33.87 -33.56 -53.09
N SER A 592 -33.55 -32.45 -53.77
CA SER A 592 -33.88 -32.23 -55.18
C SER A 592 -32.86 -32.83 -56.14
N CYS A 593 -31.72 -33.33 -55.64
CA CYS A 593 -30.84 -34.23 -56.37
C CYS A 593 -31.56 -35.55 -56.74
#